data_AF-A0A4V6TIF0-F1
#
_entry.id   AF-A0A4V6TIF0-F1
#
_cell.length_a   1.000
_cell.length_b   1.000
_cell.length_c   1.000
_cell.angle_alpha   90.00
_cell.angle_beta   90.00
_cell.angle_gamma   90.00
#
_symmetry.space_group_name_H-M   'P 1'
#
loop_
_entity.id
_entity.type
_entity.pdbx_description
1 polymer ?
#
loop_
_entity_poly.entity_id
_entity_poly.type
_entity_poly.pdbx_seq_one_letter_code
_entity_poly.pdbx_strand_id
1 'polypeptide(L)'
;MGSSDQHVLIMDTVNDVIGALGEGDNRGGSSSYNKLIYTVVPLLVIAIPLVLAFLYLRQKQHRIYAPRTFLNTLEDAEKTPKPAYGMFNWISAFVKLPDQFVLNHQTLDNYLFIRYFRMLTYICLVGTIITWVFLLRVNYNGGGGQSELDMFTFSNVSDPNKFYWHAGCAWVFLSFVMFVITRETLYYINLRQAYLTTPRNATRISTRVVLFTGVPEDMRHERWIKADFFGVKRVWLATDCTELESLVSTMNDTAISLEESEIKLSTIATKKHLKGEKHFADDPERAGTATQQWIAPKERPSKRIALVGRKQDAIDMYREQLKTTMPKVEALQKRHIQGYEKLLPAAFVEFETQRAAQLAYSDPFWRQPGKMEAACIGLASPNEIIWPNLAMGKPERWTRTVIANTIVVLLIVFWSVPVGLVGSLADIENLAQNFPPLGFVNKLPSSTKGAISGLLPTILISAILALVPIICRFVARKAGSITLAQVELRTQGWYFAFQVVQVFLITTFSSGASKVASKSKIWFALCMAS
;
A
#
# COMPACT_ATOMS: atom_id res chain seq x y z
N MET A 1 39.45 22.59 -8.86
CA MET A 1 38.71 21.93 -9.96
C MET A 1 38.14 20.60 -9.48
N GLY A 2 37.17 20.62 -8.54
CA GLY A 2 36.67 19.38 -7.94
C GLY A 2 35.25 19.43 -7.39
N SER A 3 34.63 20.61 -7.32
CA SER A 3 33.23 20.78 -6.90
C SER A 3 32.30 20.99 -8.10
N SER A 4 32.74 21.71 -9.15
CA SER A 4 31.97 21.89 -10.39
C SER A 4 31.70 20.57 -11.10
N ASP A 5 32.68 19.67 -11.14
CA ASP A 5 32.60 18.46 -11.94
C ASP A 5 31.71 17.38 -11.30
N GLN A 6 31.64 17.35 -9.96
CA GLN A 6 30.67 16.49 -9.25
C GLN A 6 29.22 16.96 -9.46
N HIS A 7 28.97 18.26 -9.50
CA HIS A 7 27.62 18.78 -9.78
C HIS A 7 27.17 18.49 -11.21
N VAL A 8 28.10 18.57 -12.19
CA VAL A 8 27.82 18.22 -13.59
C VAL A 8 27.54 16.71 -13.72
N LEU A 9 28.32 15.86 -13.04
CA LEU A 9 28.12 14.41 -13.09
C LEU A 9 26.78 13.97 -12.48
N ILE A 10 26.35 14.63 -11.40
CA ILE A 10 25.04 14.39 -10.77
C ILE A 10 23.91 14.88 -11.68
N MET A 11 24.04 16.04 -12.31
CA MET A 11 23.04 16.53 -13.27
C MET A 11 22.92 15.61 -14.49
N ASP A 12 24.03 15.11 -15.02
CA ASP A 12 24.05 14.21 -16.17
C ASP A 12 23.49 12.83 -15.82
N THR A 13 23.83 12.26 -14.67
CA THR A 13 23.18 11.01 -14.21
C THR A 13 21.70 11.18 -13.91
N VAL A 14 21.28 12.32 -13.35
CA VAL A 14 19.86 12.64 -13.17
C VAL A 14 19.17 12.79 -14.53
N ASN A 15 19.82 13.39 -15.53
CA ASN A 15 19.30 13.52 -16.89
C ASN A 15 19.23 12.18 -17.64
N ASP A 16 20.19 11.28 -17.45
CA ASP A 16 20.20 9.94 -18.05
C ASP A 16 19.15 9.03 -17.40
N VAL A 17 18.90 9.20 -16.11
CA VAL A 17 17.87 8.45 -15.38
C VAL A 17 16.46 8.97 -15.60
N ILE A 18 16.32 10.28 -15.79
CA ILE A 18 15.08 10.86 -16.29
C ILE A 18 14.90 10.54 -17.78
N GLY A 19 16.02 10.43 -18.50
CA GLY A 19 16.14 9.78 -19.80
C GLY A 19 15.52 8.40 -19.74
N ALA A 20 15.95 7.51 -18.84
CA ALA A 20 15.43 6.15 -18.66
C ALA A 20 13.94 6.09 -18.22
N LEU A 21 13.49 7.05 -17.39
CA LEU A 21 12.08 7.21 -17.01
C LEU A 21 11.20 7.75 -18.16
N GLY A 22 11.83 8.37 -19.15
CA GLY A 22 11.19 8.96 -20.33
C GLY A 22 11.76 8.43 -21.65
N GLU A 23 12.36 7.23 -21.66
CA GLU A 23 13.34 6.92 -22.70
C GLU A 23 12.67 6.65 -24.03
N GLY A 24 12.86 7.63 -24.89
CA GLY A 24 13.13 7.37 -26.27
C GLY A 24 14.34 8.20 -26.69
N ASP A 25 15.50 7.56 -26.79
CA ASP A 25 16.70 8.08 -27.43
C ASP A 25 16.36 8.79 -28.76
N ASN A 26 16.79 10.04 -28.89
CA ASN A 26 16.50 10.91 -30.04
C ASN A 26 17.78 11.16 -30.81
N ARG A 27 18.32 10.10 -31.42
CA ARG A 27 19.33 10.21 -32.47
C ARG A 27 18.72 9.75 -33.79
N GLY A 28 18.14 10.71 -34.51
CA GLY A 28 17.72 10.58 -35.92
C GLY A 28 16.24 10.24 -36.14
N GLY A 29 15.44 11.24 -36.55
CA GLY A 29 14.02 11.10 -36.93
C GLY A 29 13.06 10.79 -35.77
N SER A 30 11.78 11.17 -35.89
CA SER A 30 10.75 10.71 -34.95
C SER A 30 10.64 9.18 -35.07
N SER A 31 11.00 8.46 -34.02
CA SER A 31 10.85 6.98 -33.90
C SER A 31 9.82 6.61 -32.83
N SER A 32 8.93 7.56 -32.52
CA SER A 32 7.84 7.46 -31.55
C SER A 32 6.99 6.20 -31.71
N TYR A 33 6.71 5.80 -32.96
CA TYR A 33 5.90 4.62 -33.27
C TYR A 33 6.65 3.33 -32.92
N ASN A 34 7.91 3.23 -33.35
CA ASN A 34 8.76 2.08 -33.05
C ASN A 34 9.00 1.93 -31.54
N LYS A 35 9.20 3.05 -30.83
CA LYS A 35 9.32 3.08 -29.35
C LYS A 35 8.08 2.51 -28.65
N LEU A 36 6.88 2.84 -29.12
CA LEU A 36 5.63 2.29 -28.59
C LEU A 36 5.53 0.78 -28.81
N ILE A 37 5.89 0.28 -30.00
CA ILE A 37 5.85 -1.15 -30.29
C ILE A 37 6.84 -1.91 -29.40
N TYR A 38 8.08 -1.44 -29.30
CA TYR A 38 9.12 -2.12 -28.54
C TYR A 38 8.87 -2.13 -27.03
N THR A 39 8.02 -1.26 -26.51
CA THR A 39 7.60 -1.24 -25.10
C THR A 39 6.33 -2.07 -24.87
N VAL A 40 5.32 -1.92 -25.72
CA VAL A 40 4.02 -2.60 -25.55
C VAL A 40 4.10 -4.09 -25.81
N VAL A 41 4.83 -4.53 -26.86
CA VAL A 41 4.87 -5.95 -27.24
C VAL A 41 5.45 -6.82 -26.12
N PRO A 42 6.62 -6.52 -25.53
CA PRO A 42 7.14 -7.31 -24.41
C PRO A 42 6.21 -7.31 -23.19
N LEU A 43 5.57 -6.18 -22.88
CA LEU A 43 4.61 -6.09 -21.78
C LEU A 43 3.38 -6.97 -22.02
N LEU A 44 2.86 -7.03 -23.26
CA LEU A 44 1.76 -7.92 -23.61
C LEU A 44 2.17 -9.40 -23.54
N VAL A 45 3.39 -9.73 -23.96
CA VAL A 45 3.94 -11.10 -23.85
C VAL A 45 3.99 -11.58 -22.39
N ILE A 46 4.20 -10.67 -21.43
CA ILE A 46 4.15 -10.98 -19.99
C ILE A 46 2.71 -10.95 -19.45
N ALA A 47 1.91 -9.97 -19.85
CA ALA A 47 0.56 -9.76 -19.33
C ALA A 47 -0.42 -10.86 -19.77
N ILE A 48 -0.35 -11.31 -21.02
CA ILE A 48 -1.28 -12.31 -21.58
C ILE A 48 -1.20 -13.64 -20.79
N PRO A 49 -0.02 -14.27 -20.57
CA PRO A 49 0.10 -15.47 -19.75
C PRO A 49 -0.41 -15.28 -18.33
N LEU A 50 -0.16 -14.13 -17.70
CA LEU A 50 -0.65 -13.84 -16.34
C LEU A 50 -2.17 -13.76 -16.29
N VAL A 51 -2.79 -13.09 -17.26
CA VAL A 51 -4.26 -13.01 -17.38
C VAL A 51 -4.85 -14.39 -17.66
N LEU A 52 -4.25 -15.18 -18.55
CA LEU A 52 -4.69 -16.55 -18.83
C LEU A 52 -4.57 -17.45 -17.59
N ALA A 53 -3.46 -17.36 -16.85
CA ALA A 53 -3.27 -18.07 -15.60
C ALA A 53 -4.33 -17.66 -14.56
N PHE A 54 -4.64 -16.37 -14.45
CA PHE A 54 -5.72 -15.89 -13.59
C PHE A 54 -7.08 -16.45 -13.99
N LEU A 55 -7.43 -16.40 -15.28
CA LEU A 55 -8.71 -16.93 -15.78
C LEU A 55 -8.84 -18.44 -15.50
N TYR A 56 -7.75 -19.20 -15.65
CA TYR A 56 -7.71 -20.63 -15.34
C TYR A 56 -7.81 -20.91 -13.83
N LEU A 57 -6.96 -20.27 -13.01
CA LEU A 57 -6.91 -20.48 -11.56
C LEU A 57 -8.22 -20.05 -10.88
N ARG A 58 -8.86 -19.00 -11.38
CA ARG A 58 -10.15 -18.53 -10.87
C ARG A 58 -11.25 -19.59 -10.98
N GLN A 59 -11.26 -20.39 -12.05
CA GLN A 59 -12.23 -21.46 -12.23
C GLN A 59 -11.91 -22.68 -11.37
N LYS A 60 -10.63 -23.06 -11.30
CA LYS A 60 -10.19 -24.26 -10.59
C LYS A 60 -10.20 -24.09 -9.06
N GLN A 61 -9.78 -22.92 -8.58
CA GLN A 61 -9.58 -22.63 -7.16
C GLN A 61 -10.69 -21.71 -6.61
N HIS A 62 -11.93 -22.19 -6.66
CA HIS A 62 -13.09 -21.45 -6.17
C HIS A 62 -12.97 -21.02 -4.69
N ARG A 63 -12.28 -21.83 -3.88
CA ARG A 63 -12.04 -21.54 -2.45
C ARG A 63 -11.22 -20.27 -2.22
N ILE A 64 -10.29 -19.94 -3.11
CA ILE A 64 -9.43 -18.77 -2.99
C ILE A 64 -10.10 -17.54 -3.60
N TYR A 65 -10.67 -17.68 -4.80
CA TYR A 65 -11.16 -16.54 -5.59
C TYR A 65 -12.62 -16.15 -5.32
N ALA A 66 -13.44 -17.02 -4.72
CA ALA A 66 -14.85 -16.73 -4.44
C ALA A 66 -15.37 -17.36 -3.12
N PRO A 67 -14.65 -17.23 -1.99
CA PRO A 67 -15.03 -17.86 -0.72
C PRO A 67 -16.44 -17.46 -0.24
N ARG A 68 -16.81 -16.18 -0.39
CA ARG A 68 -18.11 -15.64 0.06
C ARG A 68 -19.34 -16.16 -0.71
N THR A 69 -19.16 -16.95 -1.77
CA THR A 69 -20.28 -17.48 -2.56
C THR A 69 -20.79 -18.83 -2.05
N PHE A 70 -19.98 -19.58 -1.30
CA PHE A 70 -20.32 -20.95 -0.88
C PHE A 70 -20.04 -21.23 0.60
N LEU A 71 -19.42 -20.30 1.35
CA LEU A 71 -19.18 -20.50 2.78
C LEU A 71 -20.51 -20.71 3.52
N ASN A 72 -20.66 -21.87 4.14
CA ASN A 72 -21.85 -22.24 4.91
C ASN A 72 -22.00 -21.45 6.22
N THR A 73 -20.93 -20.79 6.68
CA THR A 73 -20.97 -19.95 7.88
C THR A 73 -21.63 -18.60 7.64
N LEU A 74 -21.83 -18.20 6.38
CA LEU A 74 -22.49 -16.96 6.01
C LEU A 74 -23.98 -17.21 5.80
N GLU A 75 -24.80 -16.28 6.27
CA GLU A 75 -26.23 -16.26 5.96
C GLU A 75 -26.44 -16.04 4.45
N ASP A 76 -27.55 -16.54 3.90
CA ASP A 76 -27.84 -16.39 2.47
C ASP A 76 -27.91 -14.92 2.02
N ALA A 77 -28.33 -14.03 2.92
CA ALA A 77 -28.35 -12.59 2.69
C ALA A 77 -26.96 -11.95 2.69
N GLU A 78 -25.92 -12.60 3.22
CA GLU A 78 -24.54 -12.06 3.25
C GLU A 78 -23.66 -12.62 2.12
N LYS A 79 -24.16 -13.65 1.44
CA LYS A 79 -23.49 -14.31 0.32
C LYS A 79 -23.50 -13.41 -0.91
N THR A 80 -22.36 -13.36 -1.58
CA THR A 80 -22.27 -12.71 -2.89
C THR A 80 -22.92 -13.58 -3.96
N PRO A 81 -23.68 -13.01 -4.92
CA PRO A 81 -24.32 -13.78 -5.98
C PRO A 81 -23.27 -14.55 -6.78
N LYS A 82 -23.54 -15.84 -7.01
CA LYS A 82 -22.64 -16.72 -7.76
C LYS A 82 -22.61 -16.25 -9.23
N PRO A 83 -21.44 -15.89 -9.78
CA PRO A 83 -21.34 -15.62 -11.21
C PRO A 83 -21.59 -16.92 -11.98
N ALA A 84 -22.20 -16.82 -13.16
CA ALA A 84 -22.39 -17.98 -14.04
C ALA A 84 -21.04 -18.62 -14.39
N TYR A 85 -21.03 -19.94 -14.58
CA TYR A 85 -19.84 -20.68 -14.99
C TYR A 85 -19.35 -20.18 -16.35
N GLY A 86 -18.05 -19.87 -16.46
CA GLY A 86 -17.44 -19.33 -17.68
C GLY A 86 -16.20 -18.49 -17.39
N MET A 87 -15.34 -18.31 -18.40
CA MET A 87 -14.08 -17.55 -18.22
C MET A 87 -14.35 -16.04 -18.05
N PHE A 88 -15.35 -15.49 -18.74
CA PHE A 88 -15.64 -14.05 -18.77
C PHE A 88 -16.99 -13.65 -18.15
N ASN A 89 -17.82 -14.62 -17.74
CA ASN A 89 -19.17 -14.37 -17.22
C ASN A 89 -19.20 -13.54 -15.93
N TRP A 90 -18.07 -13.46 -15.23
CA TRP A 90 -17.90 -12.60 -14.06
C TRP A 90 -17.99 -11.11 -14.38
N ILE A 91 -17.53 -10.69 -15.56
CA ILE A 91 -17.58 -9.28 -15.97
C ILE A 91 -19.03 -8.81 -16.04
N SER A 92 -19.90 -9.58 -16.70
CA SER A 92 -21.33 -9.28 -16.77
C SER A 92 -21.99 -9.29 -15.39
N ALA A 93 -21.62 -10.24 -14.53
CA ALA A 93 -22.14 -10.32 -13.17
C ALA A 93 -21.79 -9.08 -12.33
N PHE A 94 -20.56 -8.55 -12.44
CA PHE A 94 -20.18 -7.32 -11.73
C PHE A 94 -20.80 -6.06 -12.30
N VAL A 95 -20.94 -5.95 -13.63
CA VAL A 95 -21.57 -4.79 -14.27
C VAL A 95 -23.06 -4.70 -13.91
N LYS A 96 -23.75 -5.84 -13.79
CA LYS A 96 -25.16 -5.90 -13.42
C LYS A 96 -25.42 -5.78 -11.93
N LEU A 97 -24.37 -5.83 -11.10
CA LEU A 97 -24.52 -5.82 -9.65
C LEU A 97 -24.92 -4.41 -9.18
N PRO A 98 -26.05 -4.25 -8.47
CA PRO A 98 -26.53 -2.93 -8.11
C PRO A 98 -25.64 -2.29 -7.04
N ASP A 99 -25.48 -0.98 -7.14
CA ASP A 99 -24.68 -0.18 -6.22
C ASP A 99 -25.15 -0.29 -4.75
N GLN A 100 -26.45 -0.46 -4.55
CA GLN A 100 -27.06 -0.69 -3.23
C GLN A 100 -26.57 -2.01 -2.60
N PHE A 101 -26.37 -3.04 -3.41
CA PHE A 101 -25.85 -4.32 -2.93
C PHE A 101 -24.42 -4.15 -2.42
N VAL A 102 -23.57 -3.41 -3.16
CA VAL A 102 -22.20 -3.10 -2.72
C VAL A 102 -22.23 -2.37 -1.38
N LEU A 103 -23.07 -1.33 -1.24
CA LEU A 103 -23.16 -0.54 -0.01
C LEU A 103 -23.62 -1.36 1.21
N ASN A 104 -24.51 -2.33 1.02
CA ASN A 104 -25.04 -3.14 2.12
C ASN A 104 -24.11 -4.28 2.56
N HIS A 105 -23.25 -4.79 1.65
CA HIS A 105 -22.40 -5.97 1.90
C HIS A 105 -20.91 -5.65 2.11
N GLN A 106 -20.52 -4.40 1.86
CA GLN A 106 -19.17 -3.88 2.00
C GLN A 106 -19.18 -2.64 2.87
N THR A 107 -17.99 -2.15 3.22
CA THR A 107 -17.85 -0.87 3.93
C THR A 107 -18.20 0.30 3.01
N LEU A 108 -18.59 1.43 3.62
CA LEU A 108 -18.79 2.69 2.91
C LEU A 108 -17.55 3.07 2.09
N ASP A 109 -16.35 2.85 2.63
CA ASP A 109 -15.09 3.17 1.97
C ASP A 109 -14.88 2.34 0.70
N ASN A 110 -15.18 1.03 0.71
CA ASN A 110 -15.09 0.18 -0.47
C ASN A 110 -16.06 0.65 -1.57
N TYR A 111 -17.28 1.03 -1.20
CA TYR A 111 -18.26 1.59 -2.14
C TYR A 111 -17.75 2.89 -2.77
N LEU A 112 -17.21 3.81 -1.95
CA LEU A 112 -16.66 5.08 -2.42
C LEU A 112 -15.41 4.89 -3.28
N PHE A 113 -14.59 3.88 -2.99
CA PHE A 113 -13.40 3.54 -3.78
C PHE A 113 -13.77 3.06 -5.19
N ILE A 114 -14.79 2.21 -5.32
CA ILE A 114 -15.33 1.81 -6.62
C ILE A 114 -15.88 3.03 -7.37
N ARG A 115 -16.59 3.91 -6.66
CA ARG A 115 -17.15 5.13 -7.25
C ARG A 115 -16.07 6.10 -7.70
N TYR A 116 -14.96 6.21 -6.96
CA TYR A 116 -13.79 6.98 -7.33
C TYR A 116 -13.20 6.50 -8.67
N PHE A 117 -13.03 5.18 -8.85
CA PHE A 117 -12.56 4.65 -10.14
C PHE A 117 -13.53 4.91 -11.29
N ARG A 118 -14.85 4.77 -11.07
CA ARG A 118 -15.84 5.11 -12.10
C ARG A 118 -15.77 6.59 -12.48
N MET A 119 -15.61 7.48 -11.51
CA MET A 119 -15.42 8.91 -11.75
C MET A 119 -14.16 9.18 -12.59
N LEU A 120 -13.03 8.55 -12.26
CA LEU A 120 -11.81 8.64 -13.08
C LEU A 120 -12.04 8.15 -14.51
N THR A 121 -12.73 7.02 -14.71
CA THR A 121 -13.08 6.51 -16.05
C THR A 121 -13.94 7.51 -16.83
N TYR A 122 -14.93 8.14 -16.20
CA TYR A 122 -15.75 9.16 -16.86
C TYR A 122 -14.96 10.41 -17.22
N ILE A 123 -14.08 10.88 -16.33
CA ILE A 123 -13.19 12.02 -16.59
C ILE A 123 -12.27 11.71 -17.78
N CYS A 124 -11.63 10.53 -17.78
CA CYS A 124 -10.77 10.11 -18.89
C CYS A 124 -11.55 9.99 -20.21
N LEU A 125 -12.73 9.37 -20.21
CA LEU A 125 -13.54 9.18 -21.42
C LEU A 125 -13.96 10.52 -22.05
N VAL A 126 -14.44 11.47 -21.25
CA VAL A 126 -14.78 12.81 -21.74
C VAL A 126 -13.54 13.55 -22.21
N GLY A 127 -12.41 13.41 -21.50
CA GLY A 127 -11.12 13.94 -21.93
C GLY A 127 -10.68 13.38 -23.28
N THR A 128 -10.84 12.06 -23.51
CA THR A 128 -10.56 11.40 -24.79
C THR A 128 -11.45 11.96 -25.90
N ILE A 129 -12.76 12.15 -25.66
CA ILE A 129 -13.67 12.71 -26.67
C ILE A 129 -13.24 14.14 -27.06
N ILE A 130 -12.98 15.01 -26.07
CA ILE A 130 -12.57 16.40 -26.34
C ILE A 130 -11.25 16.43 -27.10
N THR A 131 -10.25 15.65 -26.66
CA THR A 131 -8.93 15.61 -27.29
C THR A 131 -8.98 15.01 -28.70
N TRP A 132 -9.76 13.95 -28.93
CA TRP A 132 -9.82 13.27 -30.22
C TRP A 132 -10.61 14.05 -31.27
N VAL A 133 -11.72 14.66 -30.87
CA VAL A 133 -12.57 15.40 -31.82
C VAL A 133 -11.93 16.73 -32.20
N PHE A 134 -11.40 17.48 -31.23
CA PHE A 134 -10.89 18.83 -31.48
C PHE A 134 -9.37 18.86 -31.65
N LEU A 135 -8.61 18.39 -30.65
CA LEU A 135 -7.16 18.60 -30.61
C LEU A 135 -6.39 17.73 -31.59
N LEU A 136 -6.78 16.47 -31.84
CA LEU A 136 -6.10 15.64 -32.84
C LEU A 136 -6.16 16.28 -34.23
N ARG A 137 -7.30 16.85 -34.62
CA ARG A 137 -7.45 17.50 -35.92
C ARG A 137 -6.64 18.79 -36.01
N VAL A 138 -6.66 19.61 -34.96
CA VAL A 138 -5.89 20.87 -34.89
C VAL A 138 -4.39 20.60 -34.95
N ASN A 139 -3.90 19.60 -34.21
CA ASN A 139 -2.48 19.24 -34.17
C ASN A 139 -2.01 18.61 -35.49
N TYR A 140 -2.82 17.73 -36.08
CA TYR A 140 -2.52 17.13 -37.39
C TYR A 140 -2.38 18.20 -38.48
N ASN A 141 -3.29 19.16 -38.51
CA ASN A 141 -3.24 20.30 -39.44
C ASN A 141 -2.31 21.43 -38.96
N GLY A 142 -1.47 21.18 -37.97
CA GLY A 142 -0.66 22.20 -37.30
C GLY A 142 0.46 22.78 -38.15
N GLY A 143 0.99 22.01 -39.12
CA GLY A 143 1.99 22.48 -40.09
C GLY A 143 3.42 22.58 -39.56
N GLY A 144 3.73 21.97 -38.42
CA GLY A 144 5.03 21.99 -37.75
C GLY A 144 6.02 20.93 -38.21
N GLY A 145 5.69 20.16 -39.26
CA GLY A 145 6.58 19.19 -39.90
C GLY A 145 6.94 17.96 -39.06
N GLN A 146 6.22 17.71 -37.96
CA GLN A 146 6.42 16.51 -37.14
C GLN A 146 5.79 15.28 -37.82
N SER A 147 6.43 14.13 -37.69
CA SER A 147 5.97 12.85 -38.23
C SER A 147 5.54 11.86 -37.15
N GLU A 148 4.90 10.76 -37.54
CA GLU A 148 4.42 9.70 -36.65
C GLU A 148 3.45 10.20 -35.54
N LEU A 149 3.67 9.82 -34.28
CA LEU A 149 2.83 10.21 -33.14
C LEU A 149 3.06 11.67 -32.72
N ASP A 150 4.24 12.22 -33.01
CA ASP A 150 4.59 13.60 -32.68
C ASP A 150 3.76 14.62 -33.48
N MET A 151 3.19 14.20 -34.62
CA MET A 151 2.23 14.97 -35.42
C MET A 151 0.95 15.36 -34.64
N PHE A 152 0.56 14.55 -33.65
CA PHE A 152 -0.62 14.79 -32.83
C PHE A 152 -0.35 15.61 -31.57
N THR A 153 0.87 16.08 -31.39
CA THR A 153 1.28 16.85 -30.21
C THR A 153 1.23 18.35 -30.46
N PHE A 154 1.27 19.13 -29.38
CA PHE A 154 1.34 20.58 -29.43
C PHE A 154 2.55 21.09 -30.23
N SER A 155 3.65 20.33 -30.33
CA SER A 155 4.85 20.75 -31.08
C SER A 155 4.67 20.74 -32.61
N ASN A 156 3.61 20.13 -33.14
CA ASN A 156 3.31 20.18 -34.57
C ASN A 156 2.51 21.43 -34.98
N VAL A 157 2.18 22.33 -34.05
CA VAL A 157 1.41 23.55 -34.34
C VAL A 157 2.35 24.73 -34.53
N SER A 158 2.42 25.28 -35.75
CA SER A 158 3.25 26.45 -36.07
C SER A 158 2.50 27.78 -36.01
N ASP A 159 1.19 27.76 -36.23
CA ASP A 159 0.34 28.95 -36.25
C ASP A 159 -0.11 29.35 -34.83
N PRO A 160 0.23 30.57 -34.35
CA PRO A 160 -0.16 31.05 -33.02
C PRO A 160 -1.66 31.03 -32.77
N ASN A 161 -2.48 31.27 -33.80
CA ASN A 161 -3.94 31.32 -33.65
C ASN A 161 -4.55 29.96 -33.32
N LYS A 162 -3.88 28.86 -33.70
CA LYS A 162 -4.36 27.51 -33.39
C LYS A 162 -4.21 27.16 -31.91
N PHE A 163 -3.35 27.87 -31.16
CA PHE A 163 -3.21 27.66 -29.72
C PHE A 163 -4.44 28.06 -28.89
N TYR A 164 -5.31 28.94 -29.42
CA TYR A 164 -6.58 29.25 -28.76
C TYR A 164 -7.51 28.03 -28.66
N TRP A 165 -7.43 27.08 -29.60
CA TRP A 165 -8.17 25.81 -29.50
C TRP A 165 -7.71 24.97 -28.32
N HIS A 166 -6.40 24.94 -28.04
CA HIS A 166 -5.85 24.26 -26.86
C HIS A 166 -6.33 24.91 -25.57
N ALA A 167 -6.26 26.24 -25.48
CA ALA A 167 -6.72 26.99 -24.31
C ALA A 167 -8.22 26.75 -24.06
N GLY A 168 -9.05 26.85 -25.10
CA GLY A 168 -10.49 26.60 -25.00
C GLY A 168 -10.81 25.18 -24.54
N CYS A 169 -10.19 24.16 -25.16
CA CYS A 169 -10.38 22.76 -24.75
C CYS A 169 -9.94 22.52 -23.29
N ALA A 170 -8.82 23.12 -22.87
CA ALA A 170 -8.33 23.02 -21.50
C ALA A 170 -9.32 23.63 -20.50
N TRP A 171 -9.89 24.80 -20.79
CA TRP A 171 -10.88 25.46 -19.94
C TRP A 171 -12.18 24.65 -19.83
N VAL A 172 -12.67 24.11 -20.95
CA VAL A 172 -13.85 23.24 -20.97
C VAL A 172 -13.60 21.96 -20.16
N PHE A 173 -12.47 21.30 -20.38
CA PHE A 173 -12.11 20.08 -19.66
C PHE A 173 -11.92 20.34 -18.17
N LEU A 174 -11.21 21.40 -17.78
CA LEU A 174 -11.03 21.79 -16.38
C LEU A 174 -12.38 22.08 -15.70
N SER A 175 -13.26 22.84 -16.36
CA SER A 175 -14.59 23.15 -15.84
C SER A 175 -15.42 21.88 -15.63
N PHE A 176 -15.35 20.94 -16.57
CA PHE A 176 -16.00 19.63 -16.45
C PHE A 176 -15.43 18.82 -15.26
N VAL A 177 -14.11 18.76 -15.10
CA VAL A 177 -13.46 18.07 -13.98
C VAL A 177 -13.91 18.68 -12.65
N MET A 178 -13.89 20.01 -12.52
CA MET A 178 -14.33 20.72 -11.31
C MET A 178 -15.82 20.49 -11.02
N PHE A 179 -16.67 20.45 -12.05
CA PHE A 179 -18.08 20.10 -11.92
C PHE A 179 -18.28 18.68 -11.39
N VAL A 180 -17.58 17.69 -11.97
CA VAL A 180 -17.67 16.28 -11.53
C VAL A 180 -17.21 16.12 -10.08
N ILE A 181 -16.08 16.73 -9.69
CA ILE A 181 -15.55 16.69 -8.32
C ILE A 181 -16.55 17.30 -7.34
N THR A 182 -17.13 18.46 -7.67
CA THR A 182 -18.10 19.14 -6.82
C THR A 182 -19.37 18.31 -6.63
N ARG A 183 -19.93 17.77 -7.73
CA ARG A 183 -21.10 16.90 -7.70
C ARG A 183 -20.85 15.65 -6.83
N GLU A 184 -19.70 15.01 -7.00
CA GLU A 184 -19.35 13.80 -6.25
C GLU A 184 -19.08 14.09 -4.77
N THR A 185 -18.52 15.25 -4.45
CA THR A 185 -18.32 15.68 -3.06
C THR A 185 -19.67 15.93 -2.36
N LEU A 186 -20.62 16.59 -3.03
CA LEU A 186 -21.98 16.76 -2.51
C LEU A 186 -22.70 15.42 -2.31
N TYR A 187 -22.57 14.49 -3.26
CA TYR A 187 -23.11 13.14 -3.13
C TYR A 187 -22.50 12.39 -1.94
N TYR A 188 -21.18 12.44 -1.79
CA TYR A 188 -20.46 11.82 -0.67
C TYR A 188 -20.94 12.33 0.69
N ILE A 189 -21.13 13.65 0.84
CA ILE A 189 -21.60 14.25 2.10
C ILE A 189 -22.97 13.68 2.48
N ASN A 190 -23.93 13.71 1.54
CA ASN A 190 -25.29 13.23 1.77
C ASN A 190 -25.32 11.72 2.06
N LEU A 191 -24.58 10.93 1.27
CA LEU A 191 -24.49 9.49 1.46
C LEU A 191 -23.87 9.14 2.80
N ARG A 192 -22.77 9.80 3.18
CA ARG A 192 -22.10 9.56 4.46
C ARG A 192 -23.01 9.89 5.64
N GLN A 193 -23.75 10.99 5.57
CA GLN A 193 -24.72 11.34 6.60
C GLN A 193 -25.81 10.28 6.72
N ALA A 194 -26.44 9.88 5.61
CA ALA A 194 -27.48 8.84 5.61
C ALA A 194 -26.97 7.47 6.11
N TYR A 195 -25.75 7.10 5.70
CA TYR A 195 -25.12 5.85 6.14
C TYR A 195 -24.86 5.85 7.65
N LEU A 196 -24.35 6.95 8.20
CA LEU A 196 -24.03 7.05 9.62
C LEU A 196 -25.28 7.14 10.51
N THR A 197 -26.36 7.78 10.04
CA THR A 197 -27.62 7.91 10.81
C THR A 197 -28.50 6.66 10.79
N THR A 198 -28.23 5.72 9.89
CA THR A 198 -28.96 4.44 9.82
C THR A 198 -28.92 3.73 11.18
N PRO A 199 -30.05 3.22 11.73
CA PRO A 199 -30.12 2.67 13.09
C PRO A 199 -29.06 1.59 13.39
N ARG A 200 -28.77 0.72 12.42
CA ARG A 200 -27.73 -0.32 12.53
C ARG A 200 -26.32 0.25 12.74
N ASN A 201 -26.04 1.44 12.21
CA ASN A 201 -24.74 2.10 12.30
C ASN A 201 -24.68 3.08 13.49
N ALA A 202 -25.77 3.82 13.75
CA ALA A 202 -25.87 4.74 14.87
C ALA A 202 -25.81 4.04 16.25
N THR A 203 -26.24 2.77 16.32
CA THR A 203 -26.18 1.96 17.55
C THR A 203 -24.85 1.26 17.77
N ARG A 204 -23.94 1.24 16.79
CA ARG A 204 -22.63 0.60 16.96
C ARG A 204 -21.85 1.28 18.09
N ILE A 205 -21.01 0.51 18.77
CA ILE A 205 -20.09 1.06 19.78
C ILE A 205 -19.06 1.95 19.08
N SER A 206 -18.57 1.53 17.91
CA SER A 206 -17.56 2.26 17.14
C SER A 206 -17.94 3.71 16.82
N THR A 207 -19.21 4.00 16.55
CA THR A 207 -19.69 5.36 16.22
C THR A 207 -19.94 6.23 17.45
N ARG A 208 -19.96 5.63 18.65
CA ARG A 208 -20.24 6.30 19.92
C ARG A 208 -19.02 6.42 20.83
N VAL A 209 -17.89 5.84 20.42
CA VAL A 209 -16.63 5.91 21.17
C VAL A 209 -15.73 7.00 20.60
N VAL A 210 -15.22 7.85 21.48
CA VAL A 210 -14.18 8.84 21.20
C VAL A 210 -12.92 8.46 21.97
N LEU A 211 -11.78 8.51 21.29
CA LEU A 211 -10.47 8.34 21.90
C LEU A 211 -9.88 9.71 22.24
N PHE A 212 -9.61 9.91 23.52
CA PHE A 212 -8.89 11.06 24.05
C PHE A 212 -7.43 10.69 24.33
N THR A 213 -6.50 11.56 23.93
CA THR A 213 -5.06 11.40 24.19
C THR A 213 -4.49 12.60 24.91
N GLY A 214 -3.39 12.43 25.63
CA GLY A 214 -2.83 13.48 26.49
C GLY A 214 -3.67 13.74 27.74
N VAL A 215 -4.30 12.71 28.31
CA VAL A 215 -5.10 12.82 29.54
C VAL A 215 -4.18 13.10 30.75
N PRO A 216 -4.37 14.22 31.47
CA PRO A 216 -3.59 14.54 32.68
C PRO A 216 -3.74 13.49 33.77
N GLU A 217 -2.74 13.35 34.65
CA GLU A 217 -2.72 12.36 35.75
C GLU A 217 -3.96 12.44 36.64
N ASP A 218 -4.32 13.66 37.03
CA ASP A 218 -5.45 13.92 37.92
C ASP A 218 -6.79 13.47 37.31
N MET A 219 -6.88 13.43 35.97
CA MET A 219 -8.09 13.09 35.22
C MET A 219 -8.14 11.62 34.78
N ARG A 220 -7.12 10.79 35.09
CA ARG A 220 -7.11 9.35 34.77
C ARG A 220 -7.97 8.54 35.75
N HIS A 221 -9.16 9.04 36.05
CA HIS A 221 -10.18 8.33 36.80
C HIS A 221 -11.53 8.50 36.11
N GLU A 222 -12.32 7.43 36.10
CA GLU A 222 -13.63 7.41 35.47
C GLU A 222 -14.56 8.52 36.02
N ARG A 223 -14.45 8.85 37.30
CA ARG A 223 -15.25 9.90 37.96
C ARG A 223 -15.08 11.27 37.32
N TRP A 224 -13.84 11.69 37.03
CA TRP A 224 -13.55 13.00 36.47
C TRP A 224 -14.00 13.10 35.01
N ILE A 225 -13.77 12.04 34.23
CA ILE A 225 -14.23 11.98 32.84
C ILE A 225 -15.76 12.03 32.77
N LYS A 226 -16.47 11.33 33.65
CA LYS A 226 -17.94 11.40 33.72
C LYS A 226 -18.46 12.76 34.20
N ALA A 227 -17.69 13.51 34.97
CA ALA A 227 -18.07 14.85 35.43
C ALA A 227 -17.97 15.89 34.32
N ASP A 228 -16.95 15.78 33.46
CA ASP A 228 -16.68 16.76 32.39
C ASP A 228 -17.52 16.54 31.13
N PHE A 229 -17.96 15.30 30.87
CA PHE A 229 -18.70 14.95 29.66
C PHE A 229 -20.16 14.57 29.96
N PHE A 230 -21.08 15.14 29.19
CA PHE A 230 -22.49 14.78 29.26
C PHE A 230 -22.80 13.50 28.45
N GLY A 231 -23.65 12.63 29.00
CA GLY A 231 -24.12 11.42 28.31
C GLY A 231 -23.05 10.34 28.13
N VAL A 232 -22.12 10.22 29.09
CA VAL A 232 -21.11 9.15 29.11
C VAL A 232 -21.73 7.85 29.62
N LYS A 233 -21.60 6.79 28.83
CA LYS A 233 -22.05 5.45 29.18
C LYS A 233 -20.94 4.63 29.84
N ARG A 234 -19.76 4.56 29.22
CA ARG A 234 -18.60 3.79 29.72
C ARG A 234 -17.30 4.53 29.44
N VAL A 235 -16.32 4.33 30.32
CA VAL A 235 -14.96 4.86 30.17
C VAL A 235 -13.98 3.71 30.29
N TRP A 236 -13.03 3.62 29.36
CA TRP A 236 -11.90 2.71 29.44
C TRP A 236 -10.61 3.50 29.45
N LEU A 237 -9.85 3.38 30.53
CA LEU A 237 -8.52 3.97 30.61
C LEU A 237 -7.53 3.02 29.94
N ALA A 238 -6.67 3.56 29.07
CA ALA A 238 -5.64 2.75 28.44
C ALA A 238 -4.54 2.42 29.45
N THR A 239 -4.09 1.18 29.48
CA THR A 239 -2.98 0.70 30.31
C THR A 239 -1.81 0.30 29.44
N ASP A 240 -0.61 0.35 30.00
CA ASP A 240 0.56 -0.22 29.36
C ASP A 240 0.50 -1.75 29.46
N CYS A 241 0.25 -2.40 28.32
CA CYS A 241 0.20 -3.86 28.22
C CYS A 241 1.31 -4.40 27.30
N THR A 242 2.39 -3.63 27.07
CA THR A 242 3.43 -4.00 26.09
C THR A 242 4.10 -5.35 26.40
N GLU A 243 4.43 -5.61 27.67
CA GLU A 243 4.98 -6.90 28.09
C GLU A 243 3.97 -8.04 27.88
N LEU A 244 2.72 -7.84 28.31
CA LEU A 244 1.64 -8.81 28.16
C LEU A 244 1.37 -9.14 26.68
N GLU A 245 1.31 -8.13 25.81
CA GLU A 245 1.11 -8.28 24.37
C GLU A 245 2.25 -9.09 23.73
N SER A 246 3.50 -8.80 24.11
CA SER A 246 4.68 -9.53 23.60
C SER A 246 4.66 -11.02 23.99
N LEU A 247 4.26 -11.32 25.23
CA LEU A 247 4.15 -12.69 25.73
C LEU A 247 2.96 -13.44 25.12
N VAL A 248 1.82 -12.76 24.92
CA VAL A 248 0.65 -13.33 24.22
C VAL A 248 0.97 -13.60 22.75
N SER A 249 1.67 -12.69 22.06
CA SER A 249 2.13 -12.92 20.69
C SER A 249 3.06 -14.12 20.63
N THR A 250 4.05 -14.18 21.52
CA THR A 250 4.98 -15.32 21.59
C THR A 250 4.23 -16.63 21.87
N MET A 251 3.27 -16.61 22.79
CA MET A 251 2.42 -17.77 23.10
C MET A 251 1.63 -18.25 21.88
N ASN A 252 0.99 -17.32 21.15
CA ASN A 252 0.22 -17.64 19.95
C ASN A 252 1.12 -18.18 18.83
N ASP A 253 2.27 -17.56 18.59
CA ASP A 253 3.25 -18.00 17.59
C ASP A 253 3.80 -19.40 17.92
N THR A 254 4.07 -19.66 19.20
CA THR A 254 4.47 -20.98 19.69
C THR A 254 3.34 -22.00 19.53
N ALA A 255 2.09 -21.63 19.82
CA ALA A 255 0.94 -22.52 19.67
C ALA A 255 0.71 -22.92 18.21
N ILE A 256 0.77 -21.96 17.27
CA ILE A 256 0.69 -22.22 15.82
C ILE A 256 1.86 -23.11 15.39
N SER A 257 3.08 -22.81 15.84
CA SER A 257 4.26 -23.62 15.52
C SER A 257 4.18 -25.05 16.07
N LEU A 258 3.56 -25.24 17.23
CA LEU A 258 3.28 -26.54 17.82
C LEU A 258 2.25 -27.30 16.98
N GLU A 259 1.14 -26.65 16.62
CA GLU A 259 0.10 -27.22 15.75
C GLU A 259 0.68 -27.66 14.40
N GLU A 260 1.50 -26.82 13.76
CA GLU A 260 2.20 -27.19 12.53
C GLU A 260 3.09 -28.42 12.70
N SER A 261 3.77 -28.55 13.84
CA SER A 261 4.67 -29.67 14.13
C SER A 261 3.88 -30.97 14.38
N GLU A 262 2.77 -30.89 15.10
CA GLU A 262 1.84 -32.01 15.34
C GLU A 262 1.14 -32.44 14.03
N ILE A 263 0.77 -31.50 13.17
CA ILE A 263 0.22 -31.80 11.84
C ILE A 263 1.27 -32.51 10.97
N LYS A 264 2.53 -32.05 10.98
CA LYS A 264 3.63 -32.73 10.27
C LYS A 264 3.83 -34.15 10.79
N LEU A 265 3.82 -34.34 12.11
CA LEU A 265 3.88 -35.67 12.73
C LEU A 265 2.72 -36.56 12.25
N SER A 266 1.49 -36.06 12.34
CA SER A 266 0.29 -36.79 11.93
C SER A 266 0.29 -37.14 10.44
N THR A 267 0.80 -36.24 9.60
CA THR A 267 0.94 -36.46 8.15
C THR A 267 1.94 -37.58 7.85
N ILE A 268 3.07 -37.61 8.57
CA ILE A 268 4.08 -38.68 8.45
C ILE A 268 3.46 -40.02 8.88
N ALA A 269 2.79 -40.06 10.04
CA ALA A 269 2.14 -41.27 10.55
C ALA A 269 1.12 -41.82 9.53
N THR A 270 0.24 -40.93 9.02
CA THR A 270 -0.79 -41.30 8.04
C THR A 270 -0.16 -41.83 6.75
N LYS A 271 0.93 -41.22 6.28
CA LYS A 271 1.65 -41.67 5.08
C LYS A 271 2.27 -43.05 5.25
N LYS A 272 2.79 -43.38 6.45
CA LYS A 272 3.33 -44.70 6.78
C LYS A 272 2.23 -45.76 6.90
N HIS A 273 1.13 -45.41 7.57
CA HIS A 273 -0.05 -46.25 7.65
C HIS A 273 -0.59 -46.60 6.25
N LEU A 274 -0.75 -45.61 5.37
CA LEU A 274 -1.21 -45.83 3.99
C LEU A 274 -0.24 -46.68 3.14
N LYS A 275 1.05 -46.72 3.50
CA LYS A 275 2.05 -47.56 2.83
C LYS A 275 2.12 -48.98 3.39
N GLY A 276 1.38 -49.30 4.46
CA GLY A 276 1.42 -50.61 5.10
C GLY A 276 2.76 -50.93 5.75
N GLU A 277 3.51 -49.91 6.18
CA GLU A 277 4.76 -50.11 6.93
C GLU A 277 4.45 -50.79 8.29
N LYS A 278 5.36 -51.59 8.84
CA LYS A 278 5.13 -52.20 10.17
C LYS A 278 5.08 -51.14 11.25
N HIS A 279 4.24 -51.36 12.26
CA HIS A 279 4.23 -50.53 13.46
C HIS A 279 5.63 -50.47 14.08
N PHE A 280 6.01 -49.28 14.54
CA PHE A 280 7.27 -49.09 15.25
C PHE A 280 7.17 -49.61 16.69
N ALA A 281 6.00 -49.46 17.32
CA ALA A 281 5.67 -50.05 18.61
C ALA A 281 4.41 -50.92 18.45
N ASP A 282 4.54 -52.22 18.72
CA ASP A 282 3.43 -53.18 18.65
C ASP A 282 2.40 -53.00 19.78
N ASP A 283 2.78 -52.31 20.86
CA ASP A 283 1.94 -52.12 22.05
C ASP A 283 1.34 -50.70 22.12
N PRO A 284 0.00 -50.55 22.02
CA PRO A 284 -0.66 -49.25 22.05
C PRO A 284 -0.49 -48.48 23.37
N GLU A 285 -0.28 -49.16 24.50
CA GLU A 285 -0.11 -48.52 25.81
C GLU A 285 1.26 -47.85 25.97
N ARG A 286 2.31 -48.40 25.34
CA ARG A 286 3.66 -47.80 25.30
C ARG A 286 3.76 -46.61 24.36
N ALA A 287 2.90 -46.55 23.34
CA ALA A 287 2.95 -45.50 22.33
C ALA A 287 2.26 -44.20 22.76
N GLY A 288 1.44 -44.17 23.82
CA GLY A 288 0.80 -42.95 24.34
C GLY A 288 -0.24 -42.26 23.43
N THR A 289 -0.08 -42.28 22.10
CA THR A 289 -1.00 -41.69 21.12
C THR A 289 -0.98 -42.52 19.83
N ALA A 290 -2.12 -42.62 19.13
CA ALA A 290 -2.25 -43.41 17.90
C ALA A 290 -1.21 -43.08 16.81
N THR A 291 -0.74 -41.83 16.75
CA THR A 291 0.30 -41.37 15.81
C THR A 291 1.71 -41.87 16.17
N GLN A 292 1.99 -42.08 17.46
CA GLN A 292 3.30 -42.52 17.95
C GLN A 292 3.54 -44.02 17.75
N GLN A 293 2.50 -44.80 17.43
CA GLN A 293 2.65 -46.21 17.05
C GLN A 293 3.40 -46.40 15.71
N TRP A 294 3.31 -45.41 14.83
CA TRP A 294 3.82 -45.48 13.45
C TRP A 294 5.16 -44.77 13.25
N ILE A 295 5.64 -44.03 14.26
CA ILE A 295 6.77 -43.11 14.12
C ILE A 295 7.84 -43.43 15.15
N ALA A 296 9.08 -43.59 14.69
CA ALA A 296 10.22 -43.74 15.59
C ALA A 296 10.57 -42.38 16.25
N PRO A 297 11.06 -42.34 17.51
CA PRO A 297 11.43 -41.10 18.19
C PRO A 297 12.42 -40.21 17.40
N LYS A 298 13.26 -40.81 16.56
CA LYS A 298 14.24 -40.10 15.71
C LYS A 298 13.62 -39.40 14.49
N GLU A 299 12.42 -39.80 14.09
CA GLU A 299 11.69 -39.26 12.92
C GLU A 299 10.74 -38.13 13.30
N ARG A 300 10.64 -37.82 14.60
CA ARG A 300 9.87 -36.69 15.11
C ARG A 300 10.44 -35.37 14.58
N PRO A 301 9.60 -34.37 14.28
CA PRO A 301 10.05 -33.10 13.77
C PRO A 301 11.02 -32.43 14.75
N SER A 302 12.28 -32.27 14.34
CA SER A 302 13.31 -31.66 15.17
C SER A 302 13.60 -30.23 14.73
N LYS A 303 13.82 -29.31 15.68
CA LYS A 303 14.29 -27.96 15.42
C LYS A 303 15.70 -27.78 16.01
N ARG A 304 16.55 -27.04 15.29
CA ARG A 304 17.84 -26.58 15.84
C ARG A 304 17.64 -25.27 16.57
N ILE A 305 18.12 -25.20 17.81
CA ILE A 305 18.16 -23.95 18.57
C ILE A 305 19.36 -23.16 18.05
N ALA A 306 19.13 -22.11 17.27
CA ALA A 306 20.16 -21.31 16.59
C ALA A 306 20.99 -22.07 15.53
N LEU A 307 21.86 -21.33 14.82
CA LEU A 307 22.62 -21.81 13.66
C LEU A 307 23.60 -22.96 14.00
N VAL A 308 24.06 -23.03 15.25
CA VAL A 308 25.11 -23.98 15.73
C VAL A 308 24.63 -24.86 16.91
N GLY A 309 23.36 -24.77 17.35
CA GLY A 309 22.91 -25.49 18.53
C GLY A 309 22.46 -26.94 18.30
N ARG A 310 22.15 -27.62 19.40
CA ARG A 310 21.68 -29.01 19.43
C ARG A 310 20.32 -29.14 18.75
N LYS A 311 20.09 -30.26 18.07
CA LYS A 311 18.75 -30.64 17.57
C LYS A 311 17.92 -31.11 18.77
N GLN A 312 16.81 -30.43 19.04
CA GLN A 312 15.82 -30.84 20.02
C GLN A 312 14.51 -31.20 19.29
N ASP A 313 13.70 -32.07 19.89
CA ASP A 313 12.34 -32.32 19.43
C ASP A 313 11.54 -31.01 19.48
N ALA A 314 10.98 -30.61 18.34
CA ALA A 314 10.24 -29.36 18.23
C ALA A 314 8.97 -29.39 19.08
N ILE A 315 8.28 -30.54 19.17
CA ILE A 315 7.02 -30.67 19.90
C ILE A 315 7.25 -30.47 21.40
N ASP A 316 8.22 -31.19 21.96
CA ASP A 316 8.51 -31.11 23.39
C ASP A 316 9.06 -29.73 23.76
N MET A 317 9.91 -29.15 22.91
CA MET A 317 10.39 -27.78 23.06
C MET A 317 9.25 -26.76 23.09
N TYR A 318 8.29 -26.81 22.14
CA TYR A 318 7.17 -25.87 22.12
C TYR A 318 6.20 -26.10 23.30
N ARG A 319 5.97 -27.36 23.70
CA ARG A 319 5.19 -27.67 24.91
C ARG A 319 5.84 -27.11 26.17
N GLU A 320 7.16 -27.25 26.31
CA GLU A 320 7.92 -26.67 27.42
C GLU A 320 7.84 -25.14 27.41
N GLN A 321 8.01 -24.51 26.24
CA GLN A 321 7.84 -23.07 26.08
C GLN A 321 6.44 -22.61 26.52
N LEU A 322 5.37 -23.29 26.08
CA LEU A 322 4.01 -22.97 26.50
C LEU A 322 3.82 -23.13 28.01
N LYS A 323 4.34 -24.22 28.61
CA LYS A 323 4.31 -24.42 30.07
C LYS A 323 4.97 -23.29 30.84
N THR A 324 6.02 -22.67 30.29
CA THR A 324 6.68 -21.52 30.93
C THR A 324 6.00 -20.18 30.65
N THR A 325 5.42 -20.00 29.46
CA THR A 325 4.83 -18.72 29.01
C THR A 325 3.40 -18.53 29.53
N MET A 326 2.57 -19.58 29.51
CA MET A 326 1.18 -19.52 30.00
C MET A 326 1.03 -18.95 31.42
N PRO A 327 1.76 -19.45 32.45
CA PRO A 327 1.61 -18.91 33.81
C PRO A 327 2.07 -17.45 33.92
N LYS A 328 3.06 -17.01 33.11
CA LYS A 328 3.48 -15.61 33.05
C LYS A 328 2.38 -14.72 32.47
N VAL A 329 1.75 -15.16 31.39
CA VAL A 329 0.61 -14.47 30.78
C VAL A 329 -0.55 -14.37 31.77
N GLU A 330 -0.91 -15.46 32.45
CA GLU A 330 -1.97 -15.46 33.47
C GLU A 330 -1.65 -14.52 34.64
N ALA A 331 -0.40 -14.50 35.10
CA ALA A 331 0.03 -13.61 36.17
C ALA A 331 -0.09 -12.12 35.77
N LEU A 332 0.31 -11.77 34.55
CA LEU A 332 0.18 -10.41 34.02
C LEU A 332 -1.29 -10.02 33.76
N GLN A 333 -2.12 -10.95 33.26
CA GLN A 333 -3.56 -10.72 33.10
C GLN A 333 -4.24 -10.45 34.44
N LYS A 334 -3.92 -11.24 35.48
CA LYS A 334 -4.44 -11.00 36.84
C LYS A 334 -4.01 -9.64 37.37
N ARG A 335 -2.74 -9.27 37.17
CA ARG A 335 -2.19 -7.96 37.57
C ARG A 335 -2.91 -6.80 36.88
N HIS A 336 -3.20 -6.94 35.58
CA HIS A 336 -3.97 -5.97 34.82
C HIS A 336 -5.41 -5.83 35.32
N ILE A 337 -6.11 -6.94 35.56
CA ILE A 337 -7.48 -6.94 36.12
C ILE A 337 -7.54 -6.29 37.51
N GLN A 338 -6.48 -6.48 38.32
CA GLN A 338 -6.35 -5.86 39.64
C GLN A 338 -6.03 -4.35 39.59
N GLY A 339 -5.74 -3.79 38.41
CA GLY A 339 -5.47 -2.38 38.23
C GLY A 339 -4.08 -1.92 38.67
N TYR A 340 -3.11 -2.83 38.78
CA TYR A 340 -1.73 -2.50 39.13
C TYR A 340 -0.88 -1.99 37.95
N GLU A 341 -1.40 -2.09 36.72
CA GLU A 341 -0.69 -1.64 35.52
C GLU A 341 -0.67 -0.13 35.39
N LYS A 342 0.39 0.39 34.77
CA LYS A 342 0.54 1.83 34.56
C LYS A 342 -0.52 2.35 33.58
N LEU A 343 -1.26 3.37 34.02
CA LEU A 343 -2.22 4.07 33.16
C LEU A 343 -1.49 4.95 32.14
N LEU A 344 -1.83 4.79 30.87
CA LEU A 344 -1.37 5.64 29.77
C LEU A 344 -2.18 6.95 29.75
N PRO A 345 -1.65 8.02 29.14
CA PRO A 345 -2.37 9.28 28.98
C PRO A 345 -3.43 9.19 27.87
N ALA A 346 -4.23 8.12 27.84
CA ALA A 346 -5.28 7.91 26.85
C ALA A 346 -6.53 7.27 27.49
N ALA A 347 -7.70 7.70 27.03
CA ALA A 347 -8.98 7.19 27.50
C ALA A 347 -9.96 7.03 26.33
N PHE A 348 -10.69 5.93 26.32
CA PHE A 348 -11.80 5.68 25.43
C PHE A 348 -13.10 6.00 26.18
N VAL A 349 -13.92 6.86 25.60
CA VAL A 349 -15.19 7.28 26.20
C VAL A 349 -16.31 6.88 25.26
N GLU A 350 -17.17 5.95 25.71
CA GLU A 350 -18.44 5.63 25.03
C GLU A 350 -19.53 6.58 25.52
N PHE A 351 -20.19 7.22 24.56
CA PHE A 351 -21.35 8.04 24.80
C PHE A 351 -22.65 7.27 24.55
N GLU A 352 -23.74 7.71 25.16
CA GLU A 352 -25.06 7.11 24.94
C GLU A 352 -25.52 7.25 23.48
N THR A 353 -25.28 8.43 22.89
CA THR A 353 -25.69 8.79 21.54
C THR A 353 -24.50 9.16 20.65
N GLN A 354 -24.60 8.87 19.35
CA GLN A 354 -23.60 9.29 18.36
C GLN A 354 -23.45 10.82 18.30
N ARG A 355 -24.55 11.56 18.54
CA ARG A 355 -24.53 13.02 18.60
C ARG A 355 -23.65 13.52 19.75
N ALA A 356 -23.78 12.95 20.94
CA ALA A 356 -22.95 13.32 22.09
C ALA A 356 -21.46 13.05 21.83
N ALA A 357 -21.13 11.89 21.24
CA ALA A 357 -19.77 11.57 20.83
C ALA A 357 -19.20 12.58 19.82
N GLN A 358 -19.99 12.94 18.80
CA GLN A 358 -19.55 13.92 17.80
C GLN A 358 -19.35 15.31 18.41
N LEU A 359 -20.23 15.73 19.32
CA LEU A 359 -20.10 17.01 20.02
C LEU A 359 -18.80 17.06 20.85
N ALA A 360 -18.54 16.02 21.64
CA ALA A 360 -17.32 15.90 22.44
C ALA A 360 -16.04 15.88 21.57
N TYR A 361 -16.09 15.23 20.40
CA TYR A 361 -14.99 15.23 19.44
C TYR A 361 -14.75 16.61 18.78
N SER A 362 -15.84 17.34 18.49
CA SER A 362 -15.78 18.64 17.83
C SER A 362 -15.48 19.81 18.76
N ASP A 363 -15.55 19.61 20.07
CA ASP A 363 -15.41 20.67 21.05
C ASP A 363 -14.00 21.29 21.03
N PRO A 364 -13.87 22.60 20.73
CA PRO A 364 -12.59 23.30 20.72
C PRO A 364 -11.87 23.33 22.08
N PHE A 365 -12.58 23.18 23.19
CA PHE A 365 -12.01 23.21 24.54
C PHE A 365 -10.86 22.21 24.69
N TRP A 366 -11.03 20.99 24.15
CA TRP A 366 -10.04 19.91 24.19
C TRP A 366 -8.88 20.10 23.20
N ARG A 367 -8.94 21.09 22.31
CA ARG A 367 -7.85 21.38 21.36
C ARG A 367 -6.81 22.34 21.94
N GLN A 368 -7.04 22.89 23.12
CA GLN A 368 -6.12 23.83 23.74
C GLN A 368 -4.81 23.12 24.18
N PRO A 369 -3.68 23.84 24.16
CA PRO A 369 -2.42 23.35 24.73
C PRO A 369 -2.61 22.94 26.21
N GLY A 370 -1.97 21.86 26.62
CA GLY A 370 -2.02 21.38 28.01
C GLY A 370 -3.27 20.58 28.43
N LYS A 371 -4.33 20.53 27.60
CA LYS A 371 -5.50 19.68 27.84
C LYS A 371 -5.43 18.34 27.11
N MET A 372 -6.33 17.41 27.41
CA MET A 372 -6.52 16.20 26.59
C MET A 372 -7.09 16.56 25.21
N GLU A 373 -6.74 15.80 24.18
CA GLU A 373 -7.18 15.98 22.79
C GLU A 373 -8.07 14.83 22.33
N ALA A 374 -9.21 15.17 21.73
CA ALA A 374 -10.06 14.21 21.05
C ALA A 374 -9.41 13.77 19.73
N ALA A 375 -8.69 12.65 19.76
CA ALA A 375 -7.82 12.22 18.68
C ALA A 375 -8.57 11.56 17.50
N CYS A 376 -9.56 10.72 17.80
CA CYS A 376 -10.39 10.11 16.78
C CYS A 376 -11.77 9.70 17.31
N ILE A 377 -12.71 9.58 16.37
CA ILE A 377 -14.07 9.06 16.54
C ILE A 377 -14.31 7.99 15.48
N GLY A 378 -15.21 7.04 15.72
CA GLY A 378 -15.55 6.05 14.70
C GLY A 378 -14.61 4.85 14.63
N LEU A 379 -13.91 4.52 15.73
CA LEU A 379 -12.98 3.39 15.82
C LEU A 379 -13.69 2.07 15.54
N ALA A 380 -13.52 1.52 14.34
CA ALA A 380 -14.25 0.34 13.89
C ALA A 380 -13.76 -0.94 14.59
N SER A 381 -12.46 -1.06 14.83
CA SER A 381 -11.87 -2.19 15.55
C SER A 381 -10.70 -1.78 16.46
N PRO A 382 -10.53 -2.44 17.63
CA PRO A 382 -9.35 -2.24 18.48
C PRO A 382 -8.02 -2.55 17.78
N ASN A 383 -8.04 -3.42 16.77
CA ASN A 383 -6.86 -3.84 16.00
C ASN A 383 -6.32 -2.73 15.07
N GLU A 384 -7.11 -1.70 14.79
CA GLU A 384 -6.68 -0.53 14.02
C GLU A 384 -5.86 0.47 14.85
N ILE A 385 -5.82 0.30 16.17
CA ILE A 385 -5.14 1.20 17.09
C ILE A 385 -3.70 0.74 17.28
N ILE A 386 -2.76 1.69 17.15
CA ILE A 386 -1.35 1.45 17.46
C ILE A 386 -1.15 1.78 18.95
N TRP A 387 -1.38 0.79 19.81
CA TRP A 387 -1.31 0.93 21.27
C TRP A 387 -0.02 1.60 21.79
N PRO A 388 1.18 1.28 21.27
CA PRO A 388 2.42 1.95 21.72
C PRO A 388 2.42 3.47 21.49
N ASN A 389 1.64 3.98 20.54
CA ASN A 389 1.56 5.42 20.24
C ASN A 389 0.61 6.18 21.18
N LEU A 390 -0.18 5.47 21.99
CA LEU A 390 -1.02 6.07 23.04
C LEU A 390 -0.21 6.52 24.25
N ALA A 391 0.97 5.93 24.47
CA ALA A 391 1.88 6.30 25.56
C ALA A 391 2.53 7.68 25.34
N MET A 392 2.59 8.15 24.10
CA MET A 392 3.29 9.38 23.73
C MET A 392 2.50 10.62 24.17
N GLY A 393 3.20 11.55 24.83
CA GLY A 393 2.66 12.86 25.17
C GLY A 393 2.53 13.78 23.93
N LYS A 394 1.78 14.87 24.07
CA LYS A 394 1.65 15.91 23.03
C LYS A 394 3.00 16.49 22.55
N PRO A 395 3.93 16.92 23.43
CA PRO A 395 5.20 17.50 22.96
C PRO A 395 6.07 16.47 22.24
N GLU A 396 6.13 15.23 22.75
CA GLU A 396 6.85 14.13 22.11
C GLU A 396 6.27 13.79 20.72
N ARG A 397 4.94 13.73 20.60
CA ARG A 397 4.27 13.47 19.33
C ARG A 397 4.55 14.58 18.31
N TRP A 398 4.55 15.84 18.77
CA TRP A 398 4.86 16.98 17.92
C TRP A 398 6.31 16.94 17.42
N THR A 399 7.30 16.73 18.30
CA THR A 399 8.72 16.64 17.89
C THR A 399 8.96 15.49 16.93
N ARG A 400 8.41 14.29 17.20
CA ARG A 400 8.48 13.14 16.29
C ARG A 400 7.82 13.39 14.95
N THR A 401 6.71 14.13 14.93
CA THR A 401 6.01 14.53 13.70
C THR A 401 6.86 15.48 12.86
N VAL A 402 7.52 16.46 13.49
CA VAL A 402 8.44 17.38 12.81
C VAL A 402 9.63 16.60 12.23
N ILE A 403 10.26 15.75 13.03
CA ILE A 403 11.38 14.89 12.59
C ILE A 403 10.95 14.01 11.41
N ALA A 404 9.78 13.36 11.50
CA ALA A 404 9.25 12.52 10.43
C ALA A 404 9.00 13.30 9.14
N ASN A 405 8.43 14.51 9.22
CA ASN A 405 8.25 15.37 8.06
C ASN A 405 9.59 15.77 7.44
N THR A 406 10.58 16.13 8.26
CA THR A 406 11.93 16.46 7.79
C THR A 406 12.58 15.27 7.09
N ILE A 407 12.50 14.07 7.67
CA ILE A 407 13.02 12.83 7.04
C ILE A 407 12.37 12.60 5.68
N VAL A 408 11.05 12.78 5.56
CA VAL A 408 10.34 12.58 4.30
C VAL A 408 10.69 13.65 3.27
N VAL A 409 10.85 14.92 3.68
CA VAL A 409 11.31 15.99 2.78
C VAL A 409 12.71 15.67 2.24
N LEU A 410 13.64 15.28 3.11
CA LEU A 410 14.99 14.86 2.70
C LEU A 410 14.93 13.64 1.78
N LEU A 411 14.09 12.66 2.10
CA LEU A 411 13.86 11.50 1.24
C LEU A 411 13.39 11.94 -0.15
N ILE A 412 12.40 12.84 -0.24
CA ILE A 412 11.88 13.35 -1.52
C ILE A 412 12.99 14.07 -2.30
N VAL A 413 13.78 14.94 -1.67
CA VAL A 413 14.82 15.69 -2.39
C VAL A 413 15.95 14.79 -2.88
N PHE A 414 16.43 13.87 -2.03
CA PHE A 414 17.59 13.03 -2.32
C PHE A 414 17.26 11.71 -3.04
N TRP A 415 15.98 11.41 -3.31
CA TRP A 415 15.59 10.17 -3.99
C TRP A 415 16.09 10.05 -5.42
N SER A 416 16.44 11.17 -6.07
CA SER A 416 17.02 11.16 -7.42
C SER A 416 18.36 10.42 -7.45
N VAL A 417 19.11 10.37 -6.34
CA VAL A 417 20.41 9.70 -6.27
C VAL A 417 20.28 8.17 -6.37
N PRO A 418 19.46 7.47 -5.55
CA PRO A 418 19.20 6.04 -5.72
C PRO A 418 18.63 5.68 -7.09
N VAL A 419 17.69 6.46 -7.62
CA VAL A 419 17.13 6.21 -8.95
C VAL A 419 18.23 6.41 -10.00
N GLY A 420 19.07 7.43 -9.85
CA GLY A 420 20.27 7.73 -10.62
C GLY A 420 21.21 6.53 -10.77
N LEU A 421 21.60 5.99 -9.63
CA LEU A 421 22.51 4.85 -9.54
C LEU A 421 21.93 3.57 -10.14
N VAL A 422 20.63 3.34 -9.99
CA VAL A 422 20.01 2.13 -10.54
C VAL A 422 19.71 2.27 -12.03
N GLY A 423 19.41 3.48 -12.52
CA GLY A 423 19.34 3.74 -13.95
C GLY A 423 20.68 3.49 -14.64
N SER A 424 21.79 3.95 -14.06
CA SER A 424 23.13 3.68 -14.64
C SER A 424 23.55 2.22 -14.57
N LEU A 425 23.17 1.49 -13.52
CA LEU A 425 23.39 0.04 -13.42
C LEU A 425 22.50 -0.77 -14.38
N ALA A 426 21.38 -0.21 -14.82
CA ALA A 426 20.46 -0.87 -15.74
C ALA A 426 20.91 -0.77 -17.20
N ASP A 427 21.88 0.09 -17.51
CA ASP A 427 22.58 0.09 -18.79
C ASP A 427 23.53 -1.12 -18.85
N ILE A 428 23.08 -2.10 -19.64
CA ILE A 428 23.77 -3.36 -19.86
C ILE A 428 25.16 -3.18 -20.45
N GLU A 429 25.37 -2.16 -21.30
CA GLU A 429 26.67 -1.93 -21.94
C GLU A 429 27.67 -1.40 -20.92
N ASN A 430 27.25 -0.45 -20.09
CA ASN A 430 28.04 0.06 -18.97
C ASN A 430 28.31 -1.02 -17.91
N LEU A 431 27.33 -1.89 -17.63
CA LEU A 431 27.48 -2.97 -16.66
C LEU A 431 28.38 -4.10 -17.17
N ALA A 432 28.29 -4.46 -18.45
CA ALA A 432 29.15 -5.47 -19.07
C ALA A 432 30.62 -5.01 -19.23
N GLN A 433 30.85 -3.70 -19.33
CA GLN A 433 32.19 -3.10 -19.35
C GLN A 433 32.82 -3.03 -17.94
N ASN A 434 32.03 -2.69 -16.92
CA ASN A 434 32.53 -2.49 -15.55
C ASN A 434 32.52 -3.76 -14.66
N PHE A 435 31.74 -4.78 -15.02
CA PHE A 435 31.62 -6.02 -14.24
C PHE A 435 31.96 -7.27 -15.09
N PRO A 436 33.20 -7.78 -15.03
CA PRO A 436 33.70 -8.89 -15.86
C PRO A 436 32.84 -10.18 -15.87
N PRO A 437 32.17 -10.58 -14.76
CA PRO A 437 31.25 -11.73 -14.77
C PRO A 437 30.03 -11.59 -15.71
N LEU A 438 29.65 -10.36 -16.08
CA LEU A 438 28.52 -10.08 -16.96
C LEU A 438 28.88 -10.00 -18.45
N GLY A 439 30.13 -10.32 -18.83
CA GLY A 439 30.55 -10.36 -20.24
C GLY A 439 29.76 -11.36 -21.11
N PHE A 440 28.99 -12.28 -20.53
CA PHE A 440 28.07 -13.15 -21.27
C PHE A 440 26.94 -12.37 -21.95
N VAL A 441 26.56 -11.22 -21.40
CA VAL A 441 25.47 -10.39 -21.93
C VAL A 441 25.86 -9.82 -23.30
N ASN A 442 27.14 -9.53 -23.52
CA ASN A 442 27.69 -9.11 -24.81
C ASN A 442 27.61 -10.21 -25.90
N LYS A 443 27.35 -11.47 -25.54
CA LYS A 443 27.19 -12.59 -26.49
C LYS A 443 25.73 -12.84 -26.90
N LEU A 444 24.76 -12.13 -26.31
CA LEU A 444 23.35 -12.29 -26.64
C LEU A 444 22.98 -11.64 -28.00
N PRO A 445 21.95 -12.15 -28.71
CA PRO A 445 21.40 -11.53 -29.91
C PRO A 445 20.96 -10.08 -29.67
N SER A 446 21.04 -9.22 -30.68
CA SER A 446 20.65 -7.80 -30.60
C SER A 446 19.21 -7.61 -30.10
N SER A 447 18.28 -8.48 -30.52
CA SER A 447 16.89 -8.45 -30.07
C SER A 447 16.73 -8.75 -28.56
N THR A 448 17.48 -9.71 -28.02
CA THR A 448 17.43 -10.07 -26.60
C THR A 448 18.11 -9.01 -25.73
N LYS A 449 19.23 -8.44 -26.20
CA LYS A 449 19.88 -7.31 -25.54
C LYS A 449 18.97 -6.09 -25.47
N GLY A 450 18.31 -5.73 -26.57
CA GLY A 450 17.35 -4.62 -26.60
C GLY A 450 16.15 -4.86 -25.68
N ALA A 451 15.63 -6.09 -25.62
CA ALA A 451 14.53 -6.45 -24.73
C ALA A 451 14.92 -6.35 -23.24
N ILE A 452 16.11 -6.85 -22.86
CA ILE A 452 16.59 -6.75 -21.47
C ILE A 452 16.92 -5.29 -21.14
N SER A 453 17.54 -4.54 -22.07
CA SER A 453 17.90 -3.14 -21.86
C SER A 453 16.68 -2.24 -21.68
N GLY A 454 15.55 -2.51 -22.35
CA GLY A 454 14.31 -1.76 -22.13
C GLY A 454 13.50 -2.20 -20.90
N LEU A 455 13.50 -3.49 -20.57
CA LEU A 455 12.67 -4.03 -19.50
C LEU A 455 13.33 -3.94 -18.11
N LEU A 456 14.65 -4.15 -18.03
CA LEU A 456 15.38 -4.19 -16.76
C LEU A 456 15.34 -2.85 -16.01
N PRO A 457 15.61 -1.68 -16.64
CA PRO A 457 15.48 -0.38 -15.96
C PRO A 457 14.03 -0.17 -15.47
N THR A 458 13.04 -0.49 -16.30
CA THR A 458 11.62 -0.33 -15.95
C THR A 458 11.24 -1.12 -14.70
N ILE A 459 11.68 -2.38 -14.58
CA ILE A 459 11.42 -3.22 -13.41
C ILE A 459 12.16 -2.70 -12.17
N LEU A 460 13.45 -2.36 -12.31
CA LEU A 460 14.27 -1.89 -11.20
C LEU A 460 13.79 -0.55 -10.64
N ILE A 461 13.44 0.39 -11.53
CA ILE A 461 12.83 1.67 -11.17
C ILE A 461 11.50 1.42 -10.46
N SER A 462 10.63 0.55 -10.99
CA SER A 462 9.34 0.22 -10.36
C SER A 462 9.52 -0.37 -8.96
N ALA A 463 10.53 -1.23 -8.76
CA ALA A 463 10.85 -1.80 -7.46
C ALA A 463 11.32 -0.74 -6.45
N ILE A 464 12.13 0.22 -6.88
CA ILE A 464 12.57 1.36 -6.04
C ILE A 464 11.39 2.28 -5.72
N LEU A 465 10.53 2.58 -6.68
CA LEU A 465 9.33 3.39 -6.44
C LEU A 465 8.35 2.69 -5.48
N ALA A 466 8.28 1.36 -5.50
CA ALA A 466 7.49 0.57 -4.55
C ALA A 466 8.07 0.59 -3.12
N LEU A 467 9.36 0.88 -2.96
CA LEU A 467 10.02 1.00 -1.65
C LEU A 467 9.60 2.28 -0.90
N VAL A 468 9.37 3.38 -1.62
CA VAL A 468 9.00 4.69 -1.04
C VAL A 468 7.79 4.60 -0.09
N PRO A 469 6.61 4.10 -0.51
CA PRO A 469 5.46 4.01 0.39
C PRO A 469 5.70 3.08 1.59
N ILE A 470 6.58 2.07 1.47
CA ILE A 470 6.97 1.20 2.58
C ILE A 470 7.76 2.00 3.63
N ILE A 471 8.74 2.79 3.20
CA ILE A 471 9.52 3.67 4.09
C ILE A 471 8.61 4.71 4.73
N CYS A 472 7.75 5.39 3.94
CA CYS A 472 6.79 6.36 4.44
C CYS A 472 5.85 5.74 5.49
N ARG A 473 5.33 4.53 5.26
CA ARG A 473 4.49 3.82 6.22
C ARG A 473 5.23 3.50 7.51
N PHE A 474 6.49 3.07 7.42
CA PHE A 474 7.32 2.81 8.60
C PHE A 474 7.54 4.10 9.42
N VAL A 475 7.92 5.19 8.76
CA VAL A 475 8.12 6.50 9.38
C VAL A 475 6.82 7.01 10.01
N ALA A 476 5.68 6.89 9.31
CA ALA A 476 4.37 7.32 9.81
C ALA A 476 3.91 6.55 11.06
N ARG A 477 4.21 5.24 11.14
CA ARG A 477 3.96 4.43 12.34
C ARG A 477 4.80 4.90 13.53
N LYS A 478 6.09 5.21 13.31
CA LYS A 478 7.00 5.67 14.37
C LYS A 478 6.80 7.14 14.77
N ALA A 479 6.23 7.96 13.88
CA ALA A 479 5.94 9.38 14.12
C ALA A 479 4.85 9.61 15.19
N GLY A 480 4.08 8.58 15.57
CA GLY A 480 3.05 8.68 16.60
C GLY A 480 1.61 8.79 16.05
N SER A 481 1.36 8.35 14.81
CA SER A 481 0.00 8.21 14.28
C SER A 481 -0.77 7.18 15.10
N ILE A 482 -2.00 7.48 15.51
CA ILE A 482 -2.70 6.66 16.53
C ILE A 482 -3.39 5.46 15.90
N THR A 483 -3.93 5.63 14.69
CA THR A 483 -4.64 4.57 13.96
C THR A 483 -3.90 4.18 12.69
N LEU A 484 -4.09 2.93 12.25
CA LEU A 484 -3.60 2.46 10.95
C LEU A 484 -4.16 3.30 9.80
N ALA A 485 -5.42 3.75 9.88
CA ALA A 485 -6.02 4.63 8.88
C ALA A 485 -5.29 5.98 8.79
N GLN A 486 -4.90 6.58 9.92
CA GLN A 486 -4.08 7.81 9.94
C GLN A 486 -2.69 7.57 9.34
N VAL A 487 -2.08 6.41 9.60
CA VAL A 487 -0.79 6.03 8.98
C VAL A 487 -0.91 5.96 7.47
N GLU A 488 -1.94 5.30 6.93
CA GLU A 488 -2.14 5.22 5.48
C GLU A 488 -2.46 6.58 4.87
N LEU A 489 -3.33 7.39 5.50
CA LEU A 489 -3.66 8.73 5.01
C LEU A 489 -2.41 9.63 4.93
N ARG A 490 -1.57 9.61 5.98
CA ARG A 490 -0.32 10.37 6.02
C ARG A 490 0.68 9.87 4.98
N THR A 491 0.77 8.54 4.82
CA THR A 491 1.62 7.88 3.82
C THR A 491 1.19 8.26 2.41
N GLN A 492 -0.11 8.27 2.13
CA GLN A 492 -0.68 8.71 0.85
C GLN A 492 -0.37 10.18 0.56
N GLY A 493 -0.51 11.07 1.54
CA GLY A 493 -0.15 12.48 1.38
C GLY A 493 1.33 12.69 1.06
N TRP A 494 2.21 12.00 1.78
CA TRP A 494 3.66 12.03 1.52
C TRP A 494 4.03 11.41 0.16
N TYR A 495 3.42 10.29 -0.19
CA TYR A 495 3.64 9.63 -1.47
C TYR A 495 3.11 10.47 -2.64
N PHE A 496 1.99 11.16 -2.47
CA PHE A 496 1.50 12.12 -3.46
C PHE A 496 2.48 13.27 -3.68
N ALA A 497 3.01 13.87 -2.61
CA ALA A 497 4.04 14.91 -2.72
C ALA A 497 5.30 14.38 -3.42
N PHE A 498 5.72 13.16 -3.08
CA PHE A 498 6.81 12.46 -3.77
C PHE A 498 6.52 12.29 -5.27
N GLN A 499 5.35 11.80 -5.66
CA GLN A 499 4.96 11.63 -7.06
C GLN A 499 4.96 12.96 -7.82
N VAL A 500 4.41 14.03 -7.22
CA VAL A 500 4.41 15.36 -7.83
C VAL A 500 5.83 15.88 -8.02
N VAL A 501 6.70 15.80 -7.02
CA VAL A 501 8.05 16.36 -7.12
C VAL A 501 8.96 15.49 -8.00
N GLN A 502 9.06 14.19 -7.73
CA GLN A 502 10.00 13.30 -8.39
C GLN A 502 9.50 12.78 -9.73
N VAL A 503 8.26 12.30 -9.79
CA VAL A 503 7.75 11.65 -11.01
C VAL A 503 7.18 12.67 -12.00
N PHE A 504 6.66 13.81 -11.54
CA PHE A 504 6.10 14.84 -12.43
C PHE A 504 7.06 16.02 -12.64
N LEU A 505 7.45 16.78 -11.60
CA LEU A 505 8.24 18.01 -11.77
C LEU A 505 9.65 17.71 -12.28
N ILE A 506 10.38 16.83 -11.60
CA ILE A 506 11.78 16.54 -11.94
C ILE A 506 11.88 15.94 -13.35
N THR A 507 11.02 14.99 -13.71
CA THR A 507 10.99 14.42 -15.08
C THR A 507 10.65 15.48 -16.14
N THR A 508 9.68 16.35 -15.87
CA THR A 508 9.28 17.42 -16.80
C THR A 508 10.39 18.45 -16.98
N PHE A 509 11.03 18.89 -15.88
CA PHE A 509 12.08 19.91 -15.94
C PHE A 509 13.38 19.39 -16.54
N SER A 510 13.80 18.16 -16.22
CA SER A 510 15.02 17.59 -16.80
C SER A 510 14.83 17.28 -18.29
N SER A 511 13.68 16.74 -18.71
CA SER A 511 13.38 16.54 -20.13
C SER A 511 13.23 17.86 -20.91
N GLY A 512 12.75 18.93 -20.26
CA GLY A 512 12.71 20.28 -20.84
C GLY A 512 14.10 20.92 -20.94
N ALA A 513 14.89 20.85 -19.87
CA ALA A 513 16.23 21.44 -19.78
C ALA A 513 17.20 20.81 -20.77
N SER A 514 17.18 19.48 -20.92
CA SER A 514 18.03 18.77 -21.90
C SER A 514 17.76 19.20 -23.34
N LYS A 515 16.49 19.45 -23.70
CA LYS A 515 16.08 19.95 -25.02
C LYS A 515 16.52 21.41 -25.27
N VAL A 516 16.55 22.24 -24.24
CA VAL A 516 17.04 23.63 -24.34
C VAL A 516 18.57 23.65 -24.43
N ALA A 517 19.25 22.84 -23.63
CA ALA A 517 20.70 22.72 -23.64
C ALA A 517 21.25 22.13 -24.96
N SER A 518 20.54 21.20 -25.60
CA SER A 518 20.93 20.68 -26.91
C SER A 518 20.78 21.73 -28.01
N LYS A 519 19.68 22.51 -28.00
CA LYS A 519 19.51 23.64 -28.92
C LYS A 519 20.55 24.74 -28.71
N SER A 520 20.91 25.07 -27.47
CA SER A 520 21.94 26.09 -27.21
C SER A 520 23.33 25.63 -27.68
N LYS A 521 23.69 24.36 -27.50
CA LYS A 521 24.94 23.78 -28.03
C LYS A 521 25.00 23.85 -29.56
N ILE A 522 23.89 23.56 -30.25
CA ILE A 522 23.80 23.67 -31.71
C ILE A 522 23.93 25.14 -32.16
N TRP A 523 23.31 26.07 -31.45
CA TRP A 523 23.38 27.50 -31.74
C TRP A 523 24.81 28.05 -31.53
N PHE A 524 25.48 27.65 -30.45
CA PHE A 524 26.90 27.97 -30.23
C PHE A 524 27.82 27.36 -31.29
N ALA A 525 27.56 26.12 -31.74
CA ALA A 525 28.33 25.50 -32.80
C ALA A 525 28.13 26.21 -34.16
N LEU A 526 26.92 26.68 -34.46
CA LEU A 526 26.62 27.48 -35.65
C LEU A 526 27.28 28.87 -35.61
N CYS A 527 27.24 29.56 -34.46
CA CYS A 527 27.93 30.84 -34.28
C CYS A 527 29.47 30.74 -34.27
N MET A 528 30.04 29.56 -34.02
CA MET A 528 31.48 29.32 -34.11
C MET A 528 31.91 28.89 -35.53
N ALA A 529 30.96 28.49 -36.38
CA ALA A 529 31.19 28.07 -37.76
C ALA A 529 30.86 29.16 -38.80
N SER A 530 30.35 30.32 -38.35
CA SER A 530 30.16 31.55 -39.13
C SER A 530 31.15 32.61 -38.65
#